data_AF-A0A7W0R634-F1
#
_entry.id   AF-A0A7W0R634-F1
#
_cell.length_a   1.000
_cell.length_b   1.000
_cell.length_c   1.000
_cell.angle_alpha   90.00
_cell.angle_beta   90.00
_cell.angle_gamma   90.00
#
_symmetry.space_group_name_H-M   'P 1'
#
loop_
_entity.id
_entity.type
_entity.pdbx_description
1 polymer ?
#
loop_
_entity_poly.entity_id
_entity_poly.type
_entity_poly.pdbx_seq_one_letter_code
_entity_poly.pdbx_strand_id
1 'polypeptide(L)'
;GAGSLVNISGAGVVSSTDRGQDAQALLDFMLSESAQSYFAETTYEYPMVDGAAPPDGLPTLEELDAPDLDLSDLDSLGETLELINEVGLT
;
A
#
# COMPACT_ATOMS: atom_id res chain seq x y z
N GLY A 1 -7.11 20.23 3.32
CA GLY A 1 -5.87 20.62 2.61
C GLY A 1 -5.84 19.84 1.32
N ALA A 2 -4.71 19.76 0.60
CA ALA A 2 -4.54 18.60 -0.26
C ALA A 2 -4.57 17.38 0.66
N GLY A 3 -5.59 16.52 0.52
CA GLY A 3 -5.70 15.30 1.33
C GLY A 3 -4.46 14.43 1.15
N SER A 4 -4.17 13.59 2.13
CA SER A 4 -3.02 12.69 2.05
C SER A 4 -3.36 11.50 1.16
N LEU A 5 -2.71 11.39 0.00
CA LEU A 5 -2.84 10.19 -0.82
C LEU A 5 -2.27 9.00 -0.05
N VAL A 6 -3.09 7.96 0.13
CA VAL A 6 -2.67 6.66 0.67
C VAL A 6 -2.33 5.76 -0.51
N ASN A 7 -1.11 5.23 -0.55
CA ASN A 7 -0.70 4.22 -1.53
C ASN A 7 -0.55 2.86 -0.82
N ILE A 8 -0.47 1.76 -1.59
CA ILE A 8 -0.43 0.40 -1.04
C ILE A 8 0.78 -0.40 -1.54
N SER A 9 1.29 -1.24 -0.65
CA SER A 9 2.21 -2.32 -0.99
C SER A 9 1.40 -3.56 -1.38
N GLY A 10 1.32 -3.86 -2.68
CA GLY A 10 0.58 -5.00 -3.22
C GLY A 10 1.45 -6.25 -3.44
N ALA A 11 0.84 -7.43 -3.34
CA ALA A 11 1.47 -8.70 -3.70
C ALA A 11 0.53 -9.57 -4.55
N GLY A 12 1.08 -10.39 -5.45
CA GLY A 12 0.29 -11.21 -6.37
C GLY A 12 1.01 -12.50 -6.77
N VAL A 13 0.21 -13.54 -7.07
CA VAL A 13 0.72 -14.83 -7.54
C VAL A 13 0.87 -14.80 -9.07
N VAL A 14 2.07 -15.11 -9.57
CA VAL A 14 2.30 -15.23 -11.01
C VAL A 14 1.58 -16.47 -11.55
N SER A 15 0.76 -16.30 -12.59
CA SER A 15 -0.12 -17.34 -13.12
C SER A 15 0.60 -18.59 -13.64
N SER A 16 1.88 -18.49 -13.98
CA SER A 16 2.70 -19.60 -14.48
C SER A 16 3.44 -20.39 -13.40
N THR A 17 3.16 -20.16 -12.11
CA THR A 17 3.86 -20.83 -11.01
C THR A 17 3.39 -22.29 -10.84
N ASP A 18 4.35 -23.20 -10.67
CA ASP A 18 4.06 -24.58 -10.24
C ASP A 18 3.90 -24.71 -8.71
N ARG A 19 4.04 -23.60 -7.97
CA ARG A 19 4.00 -23.54 -6.49
C ARG A 19 2.85 -22.70 -5.96
N GLY A 20 1.67 -22.80 -6.58
CA GLY A 20 0.52 -21.95 -6.25
C GLY A 20 0.09 -22.02 -4.79
N GLN A 21 0.12 -23.21 -4.17
CA GLN A 21 -0.25 -23.37 -2.75
C GLN A 21 0.75 -22.67 -1.81
N ASP A 22 2.05 -22.79 -2.07
CA ASP A 22 3.08 -22.11 -1.28
C ASP A 22 2.98 -20.59 -1.44
N ALA A 23 2.69 -20.12 -2.67
CA ALA A 23 2.52 -18.70 -2.94
C ALA A 23 1.29 -18.13 -2.23
N GLN A 24 0.17 -18.86 -2.21
CA GLN A 24 -1.01 -18.47 -1.43
C GLN A 24 -0.70 -18.44 0.07
N ALA A 25 -0.02 -19.46 0.59
CA ALA A 25 0.36 -19.51 2.00
C ALA A 25 1.28 -18.34 2.40
N LEU A 26 2.12 -17.86 1.49
CA LEU A 26 2.93 -16.66 1.71
C LEU A 26 2.07 -15.39 1.79
N LEU A 27 1.08 -15.24 0.91
CA LEU A 27 0.14 -14.10 0.98
C LEU A 27 -0.68 -14.13 2.27
N ASP A 28 -1.17 -15.31 2.66
CA ASP A 28 -1.89 -15.49 3.92
C ASP A 28 -0.99 -15.15 5.12
N PHE A 29 0.29 -15.52 5.07
CA PHE A 29 1.26 -15.13 6.10
C PHE A 29 1.49 -13.61 6.16
N MET A 30 1.63 -12.94 5.02
CA MET A 30 1.78 -11.48 4.96
C MET A 30 0.58 -10.74 5.56
N LEU A 31 -0.62 -11.33 5.48
CA LEU A 31 -1.85 -10.82 6.09
C LEU A 31 -2.10 -11.34 7.51
N SER A 32 -1.17 -12.10 8.10
CA SER A 32 -1.29 -12.53 9.49
C SER A 32 -0.99 -11.38 10.44
N GLU A 33 -1.58 -11.43 11.64
CA GLU A 33 -1.30 -10.46 12.72
C GLU A 33 0.21 -10.28 12.95
N SER A 34 0.97 -11.37 12.97
CA SER A 34 2.41 -11.32 13.21
C SER A 34 3.19 -10.56 12.14
N ALA A 35 2.83 -10.72 10.86
CA ALA A 35 3.48 -10.00 9.78
C ALA A 35 3.03 -8.53 9.75
N GLN A 36 1.75 -8.26 10.00
CA GLN A 36 1.22 -6.90 10.07
C GLN A 36 1.80 -6.09 11.23
N SER A 37 1.98 -6.70 12.41
CA SER A 37 2.71 -6.06 13.52
C SER A 37 4.16 -5.76 13.13
N TYR A 38 4.84 -6.69 12.44
CA TYR A 38 6.19 -6.43 11.94
C TYR A 38 6.24 -5.21 11.01
N PHE A 39 5.29 -5.10 10.06
CA PHE A 39 5.22 -3.94 9.16
C PHE A 39 4.94 -2.64 9.92
N ALA A 40 4.01 -2.63 10.87
CA ALA A 40 3.73 -1.46 11.70
C ALA A 40 4.93 -1.00 12.53
N GLU A 41 5.62 -1.93 13.18
CA GLU A 41 6.67 -1.63 14.16
C GLU A 41 8.05 -1.41 13.52
N THR A 42 8.31 -2.06 12.38
CA THR A 42 9.65 -2.09 11.76
C THR A 42 9.72 -1.31 10.46
N THR A 43 8.66 -1.33 9.63
CA THR A 43 8.61 -0.58 8.36
C THR A 43 7.76 0.69 8.46
N TYR A 44 7.05 0.87 9.58
CA TYR A 44 6.17 2.01 9.84
C TYR A 44 5.05 2.17 8.81
N GLU A 45 4.62 1.06 8.21
CA GLU A 45 3.46 0.99 7.32
C GLU A 45 2.16 0.84 8.12
N TYR A 46 1.07 1.35 7.57
CA TYR A 46 -0.26 1.11 8.11
C TYR A 46 -0.68 -0.34 7.87
N PRO A 47 -1.08 -1.09 8.92
CA PRO A 47 -1.63 -2.41 8.74
C PRO A 47 -2.93 -2.40 7.94
N MET A 48 -3.14 -3.46 7.16
CA MET A 48 -4.36 -3.69 6.37
C MET A 48 -5.34 -4.67 7.03
N VAL A 49 -4.96 -5.24 8.18
CA VAL A 49 -5.83 -6.14 8.94
C VAL A 49 -6.65 -5.34 9.95
N ASP A 50 -7.96 -5.58 9.96
CA ASP A 50 -8.89 -4.92 10.86
C ASP A 50 -8.48 -5.06 12.32
N GLY A 51 -8.49 -3.93 13.04
CA GLY A 51 -8.17 -3.87 14.46
C GLY A 51 -6.69 -3.88 14.80
N ALA A 52 -5.78 -3.96 13.81
CA ALA A 52 -4.36 -3.76 14.04
C ALA A 52 -4.04 -2.29 14.34
N ALA A 53 -3.14 -2.06 15.30
CA ALA A 53 -2.74 -0.70 15.69
C ALA A 53 -1.86 -0.05 14.61
N PRO A 54 -2.02 1.25 14.33
CA PRO A 54 -1.10 1.97 13.46
C PRO A 54 0.29 2.06 14.12
N PRO A 55 1.32 2.48 13.35
CA PRO A 55 2.62 2.80 13.93
C PRO A 55 2.51 3.82 15.07
N ASP A 56 3.39 3.69 16.08
CA ASP A 56 3.36 4.52 17.28
C ASP A 56 3.35 6.03 16.96
N GLY A 57 2.34 6.72 17.51
CA GLY A 57 2.20 8.17 17.38
C GLY A 57 1.48 8.63 16.09
N LEU A 58 0.99 7.71 15.26
CA LEU A 58 0.17 8.02 14.10
C LEU A 58 -1.33 7.82 14.39
N PRO A 59 -2.22 8.60 13.74
CA PRO A 59 -3.66 8.33 13.76
C PRO A 59 -3.96 7.00 13.06
N THR A 60 -5.16 6.45 13.23
CA THR A 60 -5.59 5.27 12.48
C THR A 60 -5.78 5.58 10.99
N LEU A 61 -5.85 4.55 10.15
CA LEU A 61 -6.09 4.73 8.72
C LEU A 61 -7.43 5.43 8.43
N GLU A 62 -8.46 5.13 9.22
CA GLU A 62 -9.81 5.72 9.13
C GLU A 62 -9.85 7.21 9.51
N GLU A 63 -8.90 7.66 10.32
CA GLU A 63 -8.77 9.04 10.74
C GLU A 63 -7.99 9.90 9.72
N LEU A 64 -7.41 9.29 8.67
CA LEU A 64 -6.73 10.02 7.61
C LEU A 64 -7.75 10.68 6.65
N ASP A 65 -7.53 11.96 6.36
CA ASP A 65 -8.25 12.72 5.34
C ASP A 65 -7.68 12.39 3.95
N ALA A 66 -7.85 11.14 3.53
CA ALA A 66 -7.43 10.65 2.22
C ALA A 66 -8.53 10.88 1.18
N PRO A 67 -8.20 11.32 -0.05
CA PRO A 67 -9.18 11.43 -1.11
C PRO A 67 -9.74 10.03 -1.45
N ASP A 68 -11.04 9.98 -1.73
CA ASP A 68 -11.71 8.78 -2.26
C ASP A 68 -11.28 8.57 -3.71
N LEU A 69 -10.19 7.81 -3.89
CA LEU A 69 -9.53 7.54 -5.15
C LEU A 69 -9.29 6.04 -5.29
N ASP A 70 -9.71 5.45 -6.40
CA ASP A 70 -9.30 4.10 -6.75
C ASP A 70 -7.85 4.13 -7.24
N LEU A 71 -6.94 3.46 -6.53
CA LEU A 71 -5.53 3.41 -6.92
C LEU A 71 -5.30 2.70 -8.26
N SER A 72 -6.27 1.89 -8.73
CA SER A 72 -6.20 1.29 -10.06
C SER A 72 -6.38 2.31 -11.20
N ASP A 73 -6.92 3.50 -10.91
CA ASP A 73 -7.04 4.61 -11.86
C ASP A 73 -5.74 5.44 -11.97
N LEU A 74 -4.71 5.15 -11.15
CA LEU A 74 -3.39 5.82 -11.21
C LEU A 74 -2.48 5.22 -12.32
N ASP A 75 -3.00 5.10 -13.53
CA ASP A 75 -2.31 4.45 -14.67
C ASP A 75 -1.58 5.43 -15.61
N SER A 76 -1.86 6.72 -15.47
CA SER A 76 -1.47 7.79 -16.39
C SER A 76 -0.05 8.32 -16.15
N LEU A 77 0.94 7.41 -16.14
CA LEU A 77 2.35 7.72 -15.87
C LEU A 77 2.93 8.72 -16.89
N GLY A 78 2.58 8.58 -18.17
CA GLY A 78 3.07 9.46 -19.23
C GLY A 78 2.69 10.92 -19.01
N GLU A 79 1.41 11.17 -18.76
CA GLU A 79 0.88 12.52 -18.47
C GLU A 79 1.51 13.11 -17.19
N THR A 80 1.69 12.28 -16.16
CA THR A 80 2.38 12.69 -14.92
C THR A 80 3.80 13.16 -15.20
N LEU A 81 4.57 12.42 -16.03
CA LEU A 81 5.93 12.80 -16.40
C LEU A 81 5.96 14.09 -17.24
N GLU A 82 5.02 14.28 -18.16
CA GLU A 82 4.91 15.52 -18.95
C GLU A 82 4.69 16.75 -18.06
N LEU A 83 3.79 16.67 -17.07
CA LEU A 83 3.55 17.76 -16.12
C LEU A 83 4.80 18.10 -15.30
N ILE A 84 5.57 17.09 -14.85
CA ILE A 84 6.83 17.31 -14.11
C ILE A 84 7.89 17.97 -15.01
N ASN A 85 7.99 17.53 -16.27
CA ASN A 85 8.90 18.14 -17.26
C ASN A 85 8.53 19.61 -17.54
N GLU A 86 7.24 19.93 -17.66
CA GLU A 86 6.76 21.29 -17.97
C GLU A 86 7.20 22.33 -16.92
N VAL A 87 7.28 21.92 -15.66
CA VAL A 87 7.73 22.77 -14.55
C VAL A 87 9.25 22.68 -14.29
N GLY A 88 9.99 21.95 -15.11
CA GLY A 88 11.47 21.88 -15.07
C GLY A 88 12.03 21.09 -13.89
N LEU A 89 11.30 20.08 -13.39
CA LEU A 89 11.73 19.22 -12.28
C LEU A 89 12.45 17.94 -12.75
N THR A 90 12.97 17.96 -13.98
CA THR A 90 13.66 16.87 -14.70
C THR A 90 14.82 17.40 -15.51
#